data_AF-C6E6R2-F1
#
_entry.id   AF-C6E6R2-F1
#
_cell.length_a   1.000
_cell.length_b   1.000
_cell.length_c   1.000
_cell.angle_alpha   90.00
_cell.angle_beta   90.00
_cell.angle_gamma   90.00
#
_symmetry.space_group_name_H-M   'P 1'
#
loop_
_entity.id
_entity.type
_entity.pdbx_description
1 polymer ?
#
loop_
_entity_poly.entity_id
_entity_poly.type
_entity_poly.pdbx_seq_one_letter_code
_entity_poly.pdbx_strand_id
1 'polypeptide(L)'
;MWGIGYEGIGVRTLTLLLAAAIVAADVGKVIKASANDTVDLCAAGDKFGGVLKQVEADSRIPAGTVQDKGMCTIAYTGAPGLGWQQLVADGNGGVTLPAAAVAASLVTGVVANNNALKWTSKYAGELFNDISITLIDPPGNNVALSVDVVGRDILVTLATDAASAIITTAAELKAAIEASSAADLVTVANEGVSTGAAVVAAVVKTDLAGGADAGEGREYYVWNKDAVAGTLVIDLG
;
A
#
# COMPACT_ATOMS: atom_id res chain seq x y z
N MET A 1 14.35 -24.00 27.15
CA MET A 1 14.55 -22.70 26.47
C MET A 1 15.45 -21.89 27.39
N TRP A 2 16.67 -21.53 26.97
CA TRP A 2 17.58 -20.75 27.82
C TRP A 2 16.99 -19.34 27.99
N GLY A 3 16.58 -19.01 29.21
CA GLY A 3 16.04 -17.70 29.57
C GLY A 3 17.16 -16.70 29.77
N ILE A 4 17.70 -16.16 28.67
CA ILE A 4 18.60 -15.02 28.75
C ILE A 4 17.71 -13.78 28.87
N GLY A 5 17.86 -13.04 29.98
CA GLY A 5 17.25 -11.71 30.13
C GLY A 5 17.90 -10.75 29.14
N TYR A 6 17.11 -10.16 28.25
CA TYR A 6 17.56 -9.17 27.27
C TYR A 6 17.36 -7.73 27.76
N GLU A 7 16.66 -7.56 28.90
CA GLU A 7 16.44 -6.28 29.54
C GLU A 7 17.78 -5.65 29.96
N GLY A 8 18.09 -4.47 29.42
CA GLY A 8 19.32 -3.74 29.70
C GLY A 8 20.43 -3.90 28.66
N ILE A 9 20.31 -4.80 27.68
CA ILE A 9 21.32 -4.96 26.63
C ILE A 9 21.31 -3.74 25.68
N GLY A 10 22.42 -2.99 25.67
CA GLY A 10 22.62 -1.86 24.75
C GLY A 10 21.67 -0.67 24.99
N VAL A 11 20.97 -0.65 26.12
CA VAL A 11 19.91 0.33 26.39
C VAL A 11 20.51 1.72 26.53
N ARG A 12 20.01 2.64 25.71
CA ARG A 12 20.16 4.08 25.90
C ARG A 12 18.77 4.66 26.15
N THR A 13 18.68 5.53 27.15
CA THR A 13 17.49 6.32 27.43
C THR A 13 17.82 7.80 27.39
N LEU A 14 16.85 8.59 26.92
CA LEU A 14 16.89 10.04 26.92
C LEU A 14 15.66 10.59 27.64
N THR A 15 15.84 11.69 28.35
CA THR A 15 14.74 12.48 28.87
C THR A 15 14.37 13.54 27.84
N LEU A 16 13.14 13.48 27.34
CA LEU A 16 12.63 14.36 26.29
C LEU A 16 11.34 15.03 26.76
N LEU A 17 11.07 16.23 26.26
CA LEU A 17 9.78 16.88 26.44
C LEU A 17 8.71 16.10 25.67
N LEU A 18 7.57 15.86 26.30
CA LEU A 18 6.42 15.17 25.74
C LEU A 18 5.38 16.19 25.26
N ALA A 19 4.66 15.84 24.20
CA ALA A 19 3.46 16.56 23.81
C ALA A 19 2.42 16.51 24.95
N ALA A 20 1.65 17.59 25.10
CA ALA A 20 0.71 17.77 26.21
C ALA A 20 -0.38 16.67 26.33
N ALA A 21 -0.61 15.91 25.25
CA ALA A 21 -1.59 14.83 25.22
C ALA A 21 -1.06 13.48 25.72
N ILE A 22 0.26 13.33 25.90
CA ILE A 22 0.86 12.07 26.38
C ILE A 22 0.65 11.93 27.88
N VAL A 23 0.16 10.76 28.29
CA VAL A 23 -0.13 10.42 29.69
C VAL A 23 0.59 9.14 30.12
N ALA A 24 0.58 8.85 31.42
CA ALA A 24 1.20 7.63 31.95
C ALA A 24 0.65 6.32 31.35
N ALA A 25 -0.57 6.31 30.81
CA ALA A 25 -1.15 5.17 30.10
C ALA A 25 -0.52 4.91 28.72
N ASP A 26 0.28 5.84 28.20
CA ASP A 26 0.97 5.71 26.92
C ASP A 26 2.37 5.08 27.04
N VAL A 27 2.78 4.72 28.27
CA VAL A 27 4.04 4.01 28.48
C VAL A 27 4.01 2.67 27.74
N GLY A 28 5.11 2.37 27.04
CA GLY A 28 5.26 1.22 26.15
C GLY A 28 4.92 1.52 24.69
N LYS A 29 4.38 2.70 24.37
CA LYS A 29 4.07 3.09 22.99
C LYS A 29 5.27 3.63 22.24
N VAL A 30 5.29 3.41 20.94
CA VAL A 30 6.26 4.03 20.02
C VAL A 30 5.99 5.54 19.88
N ILE A 31 7.08 6.31 19.85
CA ILE A 31 7.05 7.78 19.76
C ILE A 31 7.87 8.29 18.58
N LYS A 32 7.54 9.50 18.13
CA LYS A 32 8.29 10.26 17.12
C LYS A 32 8.65 11.64 17.64
N ALA A 33 9.70 12.22 17.08
CA ALA A 33 9.94 13.65 17.25
C ALA A 33 8.78 14.43 16.62
N SER A 34 8.35 15.49 17.30
CA SER A 34 7.29 16.40 16.88
C SER A 34 7.83 17.83 16.88
N ALA A 35 6.98 18.78 16.49
CA ALA A 35 7.32 20.19 16.54
C ALA A 35 7.60 20.67 17.98
N ASN A 36 8.18 21.87 18.08
CA ASN A 36 8.45 22.55 19.36
C ASN A 36 9.33 21.74 20.33
N ASP A 37 10.30 20.99 19.79
CA ASP A 37 11.26 20.19 20.58
C ASP A 37 10.58 19.14 21.50
N THR A 38 9.41 18.66 21.12
CA THR A 38 8.65 17.65 21.85
C THR A 38 8.64 16.30 21.12
N VAL A 39 8.27 15.23 21.82
CA VAL A 39 7.92 13.94 21.23
C VAL A 39 6.42 13.70 21.32
N ASP A 40 5.86 13.05 20.31
CA ASP A 40 4.44 12.71 20.20
C ASP A 40 4.26 11.23 19.87
N LEU A 41 3.04 10.72 20.02
CA LEU A 41 2.69 9.36 19.60
C LEU A 41 2.78 9.23 18.08
N CYS A 42 3.21 8.05 17.61
CA CYS A 42 3.25 7.76 16.19
C CYS A 42 1.84 7.48 15.64
N ALA A 43 1.52 8.08 14.49
CA ALA A 43 0.39 7.69 13.66
C ALA A 43 0.74 6.45 12.81
N ALA A 44 -0.27 5.83 12.21
CA ALA A 44 -0.07 4.66 11.36
C ALA A 44 0.84 5.00 10.17
N GLY A 45 1.85 4.16 9.92
CA GLY A 45 2.83 4.35 8.85
C GLY A 45 4.01 5.24 9.21
N ASP A 46 4.01 5.90 10.38
CA ASP A 46 5.14 6.74 10.80
C ASP A 46 6.40 5.90 11.09
N LYS A 47 7.55 6.47 10.77
CA LYS A 47 8.85 6.02 11.27
C LYS A 47 8.97 6.44 12.74
N PHE A 48 9.24 5.50 13.64
CA PHE A 48 9.37 5.79 15.07
C PHE A 48 10.82 6.01 15.48
N GLY A 49 11.02 6.84 16.51
CA GLY A 49 12.33 7.22 17.04
C GLY A 49 12.73 6.51 18.34
N GLY A 50 11.79 5.82 18.98
CA GLY A 50 12.01 5.11 20.23
C GLY A 50 10.71 4.67 20.88
N VAL A 51 10.80 4.22 22.13
CA VAL A 51 9.67 3.73 22.93
C VAL A 51 9.62 4.47 24.25
N LEU A 52 8.45 4.98 24.62
CA LEU A 52 8.23 5.66 25.89
C LEU A 52 8.30 4.64 27.04
N LYS A 53 9.19 4.86 28.01
CA LYS A 53 9.38 3.99 29.18
C LYS A 53 8.83 4.58 30.47
N GLN A 54 8.78 5.90 30.57
CA GLN A 54 8.24 6.57 31.75
C GLN A 54 7.74 7.97 31.37
N VAL A 55 6.67 8.39 32.03
CA VAL A 55 6.20 9.78 32.04
C VAL A 55 6.46 10.34 33.44
N GLU A 56 7.10 11.50 33.53
CA GLU A 56 7.34 12.17 34.80
C GLU A 56 6.01 12.65 35.41
N ALA A 57 5.85 12.46 36.72
CA ALA A 57 4.62 12.82 37.43
C ALA A 57 4.50 14.33 37.72
N ASP A 58 5.59 15.10 37.63
CA ASP A 58 5.59 16.53 37.94
C ASP A 58 4.95 17.33 36.79
N SER A 59 3.84 18.00 37.10
CA SER A 59 2.99 18.72 36.15
C SER A 59 3.61 20.03 35.62
N ARG A 60 4.81 20.42 36.07
CA ARG A 60 5.46 21.67 35.68
C ARG A 60 6.22 21.59 34.36
N ILE A 61 6.72 20.41 33.98
CA ILE A 61 7.35 20.16 32.67
C ILE A 61 6.95 18.74 32.24
N PRO A 62 6.16 18.56 31.17
CA PRO A 62 5.78 17.24 30.70
C PRO A 62 7.01 16.56 30.08
N ALA A 63 7.82 15.89 30.88
CA ALA A 63 9.00 15.16 30.43
C ALA A 63 8.77 13.65 30.55
N GLY A 64 9.47 12.87 29.73
CA GLY A 64 9.42 11.42 29.78
C GLY A 64 10.74 10.79 29.40
N THR A 65 10.95 9.58 29.90
CA THR A 65 12.10 8.76 29.54
C THR A 65 11.77 7.93 28.31
N VAL A 66 12.50 8.14 27.23
CA VAL A 66 12.39 7.41 25.96
C VAL A 66 13.61 6.52 25.79
N GLN A 67 13.38 5.23 25.49
CA GLN A 67 14.44 4.34 25.04
C GLN A 67 14.59 4.47 23.52
N ASP A 68 15.77 4.86 23.05
CA ASP A 68 16.07 5.06 21.63
C ASP A 68 17.04 4.03 21.04
N LYS A 69 17.70 3.23 21.89
CA LYS A 69 18.61 2.14 21.48
C LYS A 69 18.52 0.90 22.36
N GLY A 70 19.05 -0.20 21.84
CA GLY A 70 19.13 -1.49 22.51
C GLY A 70 17.85 -2.29 22.39
N MET A 71 17.82 -3.45 23.06
CA MET A 71 16.68 -4.37 23.00
C MET A 71 15.46 -3.76 23.67
N CYS A 72 14.32 -3.78 22.97
CA CYS A 72 13.07 -3.24 23.46
C CYS A 72 11.89 -4.14 23.11
N THR A 73 11.01 -4.37 24.09
CA THR A 73 9.72 -5.04 23.89
C THR A 73 8.66 -4.03 23.46
N ILE A 74 7.97 -4.31 22.36
CA ILE A 74 6.96 -3.43 21.74
C ILE A 74 5.75 -4.27 21.32
N ALA A 75 4.54 -3.72 21.43
CA ALA A 75 3.34 -4.34 20.87
C ALA A 75 3.39 -4.38 19.34
N TYR A 76 2.74 -5.36 18.71
CA TYR A 76 2.65 -5.42 17.25
C TYR A 76 1.27 -5.77 16.74
N THR A 77 1.00 -5.37 15.50
CA THR A 77 -0.14 -5.82 14.69
C THR A 77 0.33 -6.47 13.39
N GLY A 78 -0.40 -7.48 12.90
CA GLY A 78 -0.10 -8.11 11.61
C GLY A 78 1.06 -9.12 11.61
N ALA A 79 1.54 -9.54 12.80
CA ALA A 79 2.55 -10.59 13.01
C ALA A 79 3.80 -10.51 12.12
N PRO A 80 4.69 -9.53 12.36
CA PRO A 80 5.99 -9.46 11.71
C PRO A 80 6.83 -10.74 11.91
N GLY A 81 7.66 -11.05 10.91
CA GLY A 81 8.60 -12.18 10.98
C GLY A 81 9.74 -11.98 11.98
N LEU A 82 10.53 -13.02 12.22
CA LEU A 82 11.80 -12.91 12.95
C LEU A 82 12.93 -12.49 12.01
N GLY A 83 14.00 -11.92 12.57
CA GLY A 83 15.14 -11.41 11.81
C GLY A 83 14.93 -9.98 11.31
N TRP A 84 15.63 -9.60 10.24
CA TRP A 84 15.51 -8.26 9.65
C TRP A 84 14.12 -8.04 9.06
N GLN A 85 13.41 -7.05 9.57
CA GLN A 85 12.09 -6.65 9.10
C GLN A 85 12.05 -5.13 8.94
N GLN A 86 11.35 -4.66 7.91
CA GLN A 86 10.94 -3.27 7.87
C GLN A 86 9.70 -3.09 8.75
N LEU A 87 9.75 -2.11 9.65
CA LEU A 87 8.65 -1.81 10.57
C LEU A 87 8.27 -0.32 10.48
N VAL A 88 6.98 -0.08 10.69
CA VAL A 88 6.35 1.24 10.87
C VAL A 88 5.45 1.20 12.09
N ALA A 89 5.04 2.36 12.61
CA ALA A 89 4.05 2.43 13.66
C ALA A 89 2.66 1.98 13.18
N ASP A 90 1.89 1.34 14.05
CA ASP A 90 0.52 0.88 13.77
C ASP A 90 -0.57 1.93 14.04
N GLY A 91 -0.21 3.08 14.63
CA GLY A 91 -1.14 4.13 15.04
C GLY A 91 -1.87 3.88 16.37
N ASN A 92 -1.71 2.70 16.98
CA ASN A 92 -2.26 2.31 18.28
C ASN A 92 -1.17 2.26 19.37
N GLY A 93 0.08 2.54 19.00
CA GLY A 93 1.24 2.57 19.89
C GLY A 93 2.16 1.35 19.74
N GLY A 94 1.85 0.41 18.86
CA GLY A 94 2.71 -0.70 18.47
C GLY A 94 3.35 -0.50 17.10
N VAL A 95 3.86 -1.60 16.56
CA VAL A 95 4.50 -1.66 15.24
C VAL A 95 3.81 -2.64 14.31
N THR A 96 3.94 -2.40 13.01
CA THR A 96 3.44 -3.28 11.96
C THR A 96 4.35 -3.24 10.73
N LEU A 97 4.06 -4.09 9.76
CA LEU A 97 4.74 -4.07 8.48
C LEU A 97 4.24 -2.87 7.65
N PRO A 98 5.10 -2.24 6.83
CA PRO A 98 4.66 -1.20 5.92
C PRO A 98 3.57 -1.71 4.99
N ALA A 99 2.70 -0.79 4.55
CA ALA A 99 1.71 -1.10 3.54
C ALA A 99 2.40 -1.64 2.28
N ALA A 100 1.87 -2.72 1.71
CA ALA A 100 2.36 -3.23 0.44
C ALA A 100 1.99 -2.26 -0.69
N ALA A 101 2.83 -2.17 -1.71
CA ALA A 101 2.49 -1.44 -2.91
C ALA A 101 1.23 -2.04 -3.57
N VAL A 102 0.35 -1.18 -4.07
CA VAL A 102 -0.91 -1.54 -4.70
C VAL A 102 -0.83 -1.23 -6.20
N ALA A 103 -1.31 -2.16 -7.02
CA ALA A 103 -1.44 -1.95 -8.46
C ALA A 103 -2.68 -1.11 -8.79
N ALA A 104 -2.49 -0.13 -9.68
CA ALA A 104 -3.59 0.67 -10.21
C ALA A 104 -4.58 -0.20 -11.00
N SER A 105 -5.85 0.15 -10.96
CA SER A 105 -6.88 -0.55 -11.74
C SER A 105 -7.94 0.38 -12.29
N LEU A 106 -8.61 -0.06 -13.36
CA LEU A 106 -9.75 0.60 -13.97
C LEU A 106 -10.77 -0.45 -14.36
N VAL A 107 -12.05 -0.17 -14.16
CA VAL A 107 -13.13 -1.01 -14.69
C VAL A 107 -13.80 -0.26 -15.83
N THR A 108 -13.87 -0.88 -17.01
CA THR A 108 -14.66 -0.40 -18.14
C THR A 108 -15.89 -1.27 -18.33
N GLY A 109 -16.95 -0.73 -18.94
CA GLY A 109 -18.21 -1.46 -19.19
C GLY A 109 -19.10 -1.60 -17.95
N VAL A 110 -20.10 -2.48 -18.04
CA VAL A 110 -21.11 -2.71 -17.00
C VAL A 110 -21.28 -4.20 -16.76
N VAL A 111 -21.12 -4.65 -15.51
CA VAL A 111 -21.12 -6.09 -15.16
C VAL A 111 -22.42 -6.77 -15.60
N ALA A 112 -23.56 -6.13 -15.36
CA ALA A 112 -24.88 -6.64 -15.75
C ALA A 112 -25.04 -6.81 -17.27
N ASN A 113 -24.26 -6.10 -18.07
CA ASN A 113 -24.30 -6.17 -19.53
C ASN A 113 -23.33 -7.21 -20.09
N ASN A 114 -22.55 -7.92 -19.27
CA ASN A 114 -21.53 -8.87 -19.70
C ASN A 114 -20.43 -8.27 -20.60
N ASN A 115 -20.15 -6.98 -20.45
CA ASN A 115 -19.05 -6.29 -21.15
C ASN A 115 -18.07 -5.61 -20.19
N ALA A 116 -18.15 -5.92 -18.88
CA ALA A 116 -17.24 -5.31 -17.92
C ALA A 116 -15.88 -5.99 -17.88
N LEU A 117 -14.83 -5.18 -17.98
CA LEU A 117 -13.43 -5.59 -17.92
C LEU A 117 -12.69 -4.79 -16.83
N LYS A 118 -11.95 -5.50 -15.99
CA LYS A 118 -11.00 -4.95 -15.04
C LYS A 118 -9.61 -4.96 -15.64
N TRP A 119 -9.06 -3.77 -15.79
CA TRP A 119 -7.69 -3.49 -16.18
C TRP A 119 -6.88 -3.33 -14.90
N THR A 120 -5.80 -4.08 -14.75
CA THR A 120 -4.91 -3.99 -13.58
C THR A 120 -3.49 -3.81 -14.06
N SER A 121 -2.79 -2.80 -13.56
CA SER A 121 -1.37 -2.62 -13.85
C SER A 121 -0.57 -3.85 -13.41
N LYS A 122 0.42 -4.26 -14.21
CA LYS A 122 1.39 -5.29 -13.81
C LYS A 122 2.34 -4.82 -12.72
N TYR A 123 2.47 -3.50 -12.57
CA TYR A 123 3.35 -2.87 -11.62
C TYR A 123 2.55 -2.14 -10.55
N ALA A 124 2.96 -2.32 -9.30
CA ALA A 124 2.41 -1.61 -8.17
C ALA A 124 3.10 -0.25 -7.99
N GLY A 125 2.37 0.73 -7.46
CA GLY A 125 2.88 2.07 -7.20
C GLY A 125 2.01 3.19 -7.78
N GLU A 126 2.17 4.39 -7.24
CA GLU A 126 1.42 5.58 -7.65
C GLU A 126 1.78 6.03 -9.07
N LEU A 127 3.03 5.78 -9.49
CA LEU A 127 3.53 6.10 -10.82
C LEU A 127 2.74 5.41 -11.95
N PHE A 128 2.11 4.27 -11.66
CA PHE A 128 1.36 3.48 -12.65
C PHE A 128 -0.12 3.84 -12.72
N ASN A 129 -0.56 4.84 -11.96
CA ASN A 129 -1.85 5.48 -12.19
C ASN A 129 -1.88 6.21 -13.56
N ASP A 130 -0.72 6.62 -14.08
CA ASP A 130 -0.57 7.29 -15.37
C ASP A 130 -0.71 6.37 -16.60
N ILE A 131 -1.02 5.08 -16.40
CA ILE A 131 -1.42 4.19 -17.50
C ILE A 131 -2.84 4.56 -17.89
N SER A 132 -3.06 4.88 -19.17
CA SER A 132 -4.37 5.29 -19.66
C SER A 132 -4.95 4.31 -20.66
N ILE A 133 -6.27 4.13 -20.61
CA ILE A 133 -7.02 3.29 -21.55
C ILE A 133 -7.93 4.19 -22.38
N THR A 134 -7.86 4.03 -23.70
CA THR A 134 -8.78 4.67 -24.64
C THR A 134 -9.37 3.61 -25.56
N LEU A 135 -10.68 3.48 -25.60
CA LEU A 135 -11.40 2.63 -26.56
C LEU A 135 -12.11 3.53 -27.57
N ILE A 136 -11.63 3.53 -28.81
CA ILE A 136 -12.12 4.38 -29.89
C ILE A 136 -13.19 3.64 -30.68
N ASP A 137 -14.31 4.32 -30.91
CA ASP A 137 -15.24 3.99 -32.00
C ASP A 137 -14.75 4.66 -33.30
N PRO A 138 -14.15 3.91 -34.25
CA PRO A 138 -13.60 4.53 -35.44
C PRO A 138 -14.70 4.97 -36.40
N PRO A 139 -14.54 6.11 -37.09
CA PRO A 139 -15.44 6.49 -38.16
C PRO A 139 -15.18 5.57 -39.37
N GLY A 140 -16.05 4.58 -39.60
CA GLY A 140 -15.96 3.73 -40.80
C GLY A 140 -16.68 2.40 -40.69
N ASN A 141 -17.00 1.85 -41.86
CA ASN A 141 -17.54 0.50 -41.99
C ASN A 141 -16.40 -0.52 -42.00
N ASN A 142 -16.65 -1.69 -41.39
CA ASN A 142 -15.74 -2.84 -41.46
C ASN A 142 -14.33 -2.55 -40.96
N VAL A 143 -14.18 -1.67 -39.95
CA VAL A 143 -12.88 -1.40 -39.34
C VAL A 143 -12.46 -2.61 -38.51
N ALA A 144 -11.20 -3.01 -38.60
CA ALA A 144 -10.65 -4.12 -37.83
C ALA A 144 -10.21 -3.66 -36.43
N LEU A 145 -10.31 -4.56 -35.44
CA LEU A 145 -9.80 -4.33 -34.09
C LEU A 145 -8.27 -4.15 -34.15
N SER A 146 -7.77 -3.06 -33.57
CA SER A 146 -6.33 -2.82 -33.44
C SER A 146 -5.99 -2.26 -32.05
N VAL A 147 -4.79 -2.59 -31.57
CA VAL A 147 -4.24 -2.09 -30.32
C VAL A 147 -2.92 -1.42 -30.64
N ASP A 148 -2.78 -0.18 -30.18
CA ASP A 148 -1.55 0.61 -30.25
C ASP A 148 -1.16 1.07 -28.85
N VAL A 149 0.15 1.07 -28.56
CA VAL A 149 0.67 1.45 -27.25
C VAL A 149 1.75 2.50 -27.43
N VAL A 150 1.47 3.70 -26.94
CA VAL A 150 2.38 4.84 -27.01
C VAL A 150 2.83 5.19 -25.60
N GLY A 151 4.01 4.72 -25.22
CA GLY A 151 4.51 4.86 -23.86
C GLY A 151 3.65 4.08 -22.87
N ARG A 152 2.74 4.77 -22.16
CA ARG A 152 1.78 4.20 -21.19
C ARG A 152 0.32 4.38 -21.61
N ASP A 153 0.09 4.99 -22.77
CA ASP A 153 -1.23 5.15 -23.33
C ASP A 153 -1.58 3.92 -24.16
N ILE A 154 -2.63 3.20 -23.76
CA ILE A 154 -3.18 2.07 -24.49
C ILE A 154 -4.35 2.57 -25.32
N LEU A 155 -4.15 2.59 -26.62
CA LEU A 155 -5.14 3.03 -27.60
C LEU A 155 -5.70 1.81 -28.32
N VAL A 156 -6.99 1.57 -28.18
CA VAL A 156 -7.67 0.48 -28.89
C VAL A 156 -8.67 1.06 -29.86
N THR A 157 -8.54 0.68 -31.13
CA THR A 157 -9.56 0.95 -32.14
C THR A 157 -10.51 -0.24 -32.21
N LEU A 158 -11.77 -0.04 -31.85
CA LEU A 158 -12.78 -1.10 -31.83
C LEU A 158 -13.19 -1.50 -33.26
N ALA A 159 -13.48 -2.78 -33.47
CA ALA A 159 -13.97 -3.26 -34.75
C ALA A 159 -15.41 -2.81 -35.01
N THR A 160 -15.73 -2.45 -36.25
CA THR A 160 -17.06 -2.06 -36.69
C THR A 160 -17.58 -2.97 -37.81
N ASP A 161 -18.90 -3.09 -37.93
CA ASP A 161 -19.55 -3.81 -39.02
C ASP A 161 -19.78 -2.92 -40.26
N ALA A 162 -20.52 -3.44 -41.25
CA ALA A 162 -20.86 -2.71 -42.47
C ALA A 162 -21.81 -1.51 -42.26
N ALA A 163 -22.40 -1.38 -41.06
CA ALA A 163 -23.25 -0.27 -40.66
C ALA A 163 -22.53 0.70 -39.69
N SER A 164 -21.20 0.57 -39.54
CA SER A 164 -20.40 1.31 -38.56
C SER A 164 -20.80 1.06 -37.09
N ALA A 165 -21.45 -0.07 -36.78
CA ALA A 165 -21.74 -0.44 -35.40
C ALA A 165 -20.56 -1.20 -34.80
N ILE A 166 -20.19 -0.89 -33.55
CA ILE A 166 -19.16 -1.62 -32.81
C ILE A 166 -19.57 -3.08 -32.64
N ILE A 167 -18.69 -4.00 -33.03
CA ILE A 167 -18.89 -5.45 -32.88
C ILE A 167 -17.89 -6.11 -31.95
N THR A 168 -16.82 -5.41 -31.52
CA THR A 168 -15.84 -5.97 -30.59
C THR A 168 -16.50 -6.33 -29.27
N THR A 169 -16.48 -7.62 -28.94
CA THR A 169 -16.89 -8.13 -27.63
C THR A 169 -15.80 -7.90 -26.58
N ALA A 170 -16.17 -7.88 -25.31
CA ALA A 170 -15.20 -7.76 -24.22
C ALA A 170 -14.19 -8.93 -24.19
N ALA A 171 -14.61 -10.13 -24.59
CA ALA A 171 -13.74 -11.28 -24.74
C ALA A 171 -12.71 -11.09 -25.88
N GLU A 172 -13.13 -10.59 -27.04
CA GLU A 172 -12.22 -10.27 -28.15
C GLU A 172 -11.26 -9.14 -27.77
N LEU A 173 -11.74 -8.11 -27.09
CA LEU A 173 -10.90 -7.02 -26.59
C LEU A 173 -9.82 -7.54 -25.64
N LYS A 174 -10.21 -8.35 -24.65
CA LYS A 174 -9.27 -8.99 -23.72
C LYS A 174 -8.20 -9.79 -24.48
N ALA A 175 -8.62 -10.64 -25.43
CA ALA A 175 -7.69 -11.46 -26.20
C ALA A 175 -6.74 -10.61 -27.06
N ALA A 176 -7.22 -9.53 -27.66
CA ALA A 176 -6.39 -8.60 -28.43
C ALA A 176 -5.35 -7.88 -27.55
N ILE A 177 -5.72 -7.47 -26.33
CA ILE A 177 -4.78 -6.88 -25.38
C ILE A 177 -3.70 -7.88 -24.96
N GLU A 178 -4.09 -9.11 -24.61
CA GLU A 178 -3.17 -10.17 -24.20
C GLU A 178 -2.20 -10.59 -25.33
N ALA A 179 -2.59 -10.43 -26.59
CA ALA A 179 -1.75 -10.71 -27.76
C ALA A 179 -0.85 -9.52 -28.19
N SER A 180 -0.98 -8.35 -27.56
CA SER A 180 -0.28 -7.12 -27.91
C SER A 180 0.79 -6.72 -26.88
N SER A 181 1.56 -5.67 -27.16
CA SER A 181 2.51 -5.08 -26.18
C SER A 181 1.83 -4.46 -24.96
N ALA A 182 0.51 -4.21 -25.00
CA ALA A 182 -0.23 -3.72 -23.84
C ALA A 182 -0.21 -4.75 -22.69
N ALA A 183 -0.04 -6.04 -23.00
CA ALA A 183 0.11 -7.10 -22.01
C ALA A 183 1.34 -6.91 -21.11
N ASP A 184 2.35 -6.13 -21.51
CA ASP A 184 3.51 -5.83 -20.65
C ASP A 184 3.19 -4.80 -19.56
N LEU A 185 2.16 -3.98 -19.77
CA LEU A 185 1.75 -2.92 -18.84
C LEU A 185 0.58 -3.35 -17.95
N VAL A 186 -0.40 -4.05 -18.52
CA VAL A 186 -1.66 -4.37 -17.85
C VAL A 186 -2.05 -5.83 -18.01
N THR A 187 -2.81 -6.33 -17.03
CA THR A 187 -3.58 -7.57 -17.10
C THR A 187 -5.06 -7.21 -17.20
N VAL A 188 -5.80 -7.89 -18.08
CA VAL A 188 -7.23 -7.66 -18.29
C VAL A 188 -8.01 -8.90 -17.89
N ALA A 189 -9.04 -8.73 -17.07
CA ALA A 189 -9.94 -9.79 -16.64
C ALA A 189 -11.39 -9.34 -16.72
N ASN A 190 -12.33 -10.29 -16.78
CA ASN A 190 -13.74 -9.94 -16.63
C ASN A 190 -14.00 -9.45 -15.20
N GLU A 191 -14.77 -8.38 -15.06
CA GLU A 191 -15.12 -7.88 -13.73
C GLU A 191 -16.34 -8.63 -13.16
N GLY A 192 -16.18 -9.12 -11.93
CA GLY A 192 -17.24 -9.85 -11.22
C GLY A 192 -17.75 -11.07 -11.97
N VAL A 193 -19.07 -11.10 -12.23
CA VAL A 193 -19.76 -12.20 -12.94
C VAL A 193 -19.87 -11.97 -14.45
N SER A 194 -19.25 -10.91 -14.98
CA SER A 194 -19.28 -10.60 -16.42
C SER A 194 -18.70 -11.77 -17.23
N THR A 195 -19.40 -12.19 -18.28
CA THR A 195 -18.91 -13.27 -19.16
C THR A 195 -18.00 -12.77 -20.28
N GLY A 196 -18.02 -11.47 -20.56
CA GLY A 196 -17.29 -10.87 -21.68
C GLY A 196 -17.97 -11.05 -23.05
N ALA A 197 -19.19 -11.61 -23.08
CA ALA A 197 -19.88 -11.97 -24.31
C ALA A 197 -20.50 -10.78 -25.07
N ALA A 198 -20.69 -9.63 -24.41
CA ALA A 198 -21.32 -8.47 -25.03
C ALA A 198 -20.29 -7.49 -25.61
N VAL A 199 -20.77 -6.66 -26.54
CA VAL A 199 -19.97 -5.60 -27.16
C VAL A 199 -19.54 -4.56 -26.14
N VAL A 200 -18.31 -4.08 -26.26
CA VAL A 200 -17.79 -2.99 -25.44
C VAL A 200 -18.27 -1.64 -25.97
N ALA A 201 -18.32 -0.64 -25.09
CA ALA A 201 -18.57 0.74 -25.48
C ALA A 201 -17.24 1.49 -25.64
N ALA A 202 -17.27 2.56 -26.43
CA ALA A 202 -16.16 3.51 -26.48
C ALA A 202 -15.89 4.12 -25.10
N VAL A 203 -14.62 4.35 -24.81
CA VAL A 203 -14.13 4.89 -23.54
C VAL A 203 -13.15 6.00 -23.90
N VAL A 204 -13.45 7.21 -23.44
CA VAL A 204 -12.52 8.34 -23.53
C VAL A 204 -11.27 8.03 -22.71
N LYS A 205 -10.14 8.65 -23.05
CA LYS A 205 -8.87 8.48 -22.34
C LYS A 205 -9.10 8.57 -20.83
N THR A 206 -8.92 7.44 -20.14
CA THR A 206 -9.16 7.31 -18.71
C THR A 206 -7.97 6.62 -18.08
N ASP A 207 -7.42 7.25 -17.05
CA ASP A 207 -6.27 6.75 -16.32
C ASP A 207 -6.70 5.64 -15.34
N LEU A 208 -5.79 4.71 -15.08
CA LEU A 208 -5.95 3.76 -13.98
C LEU A 208 -5.86 4.52 -12.65
N ALA A 209 -6.50 3.97 -11.61
CA ALA A 209 -6.53 4.61 -10.31
C ALA A 209 -6.30 3.63 -9.15
N GLY A 210 -6.00 4.19 -7.98
CA GLY A 210 -5.84 3.43 -6.73
C GLY A 210 -4.53 2.66 -6.60
N GLY A 211 -3.57 2.86 -7.53
CA GLY A 211 -2.20 2.42 -7.34
C GLY A 211 -1.54 3.25 -6.24
N ALA A 212 -0.80 2.57 -5.36
CA ALA A 212 -0.16 3.15 -4.19
C ALA A 212 1.25 2.57 -4.03
N ASP A 213 2.21 3.39 -3.60
CA ASP A 213 3.57 2.92 -3.32
C ASP A 213 3.60 2.11 -2.01
N ALA A 214 4.64 1.29 -1.86
CA ALA A 214 4.88 0.63 -0.58
C ALA A 214 5.18 1.67 0.49
N GLY A 215 4.67 1.46 1.70
CA GLY A 215 5.04 2.30 2.83
C GLY A 215 6.55 2.22 3.10
N GLU A 216 7.18 3.35 3.43
CA GLU A 216 8.58 3.36 3.80
C GLU A 216 8.78 3.02 5.28
N GLY A 217 9.24 1.80 5.57
CA GLY A 217 9.64 1.40 6.91
C GLY A 217 11.07 1.77 7.28
N ARG A 218 11.41 1.58 8.55
CA ARG A 218 12.81 1.45 9.00
C ARG A 218 13.11 -0.02 9.25
N GLU A 219 14.32 -0.46 8.89
CA GLU A 219 14.76 -1.83 9.19
C GLU A 219 15.13 -1.97 10.66
N TYR A 220 14.59 -3.00 11.29
CA TYR A 220 14.91 -3.41 12.64
C TYR A 220 15.12 -4.92 12.67
N TYR A 221 16.02 -5.39 13.55
CA TYR A 221 16.17 -6.82 13.78
C TYR A 221 15.19 -7.28 14.86
N VAL A 222 14.26 -8.15 14.48
CA VAL A 222 13.29 -8.78 15.38
C VAL A 222 13.92 -10.04 15.97
N TRP A 223 14.33 -9.95 17.23
CA TRP A 223 14.98 -11.04 17.97
C TRP A 223 13.99 -12.12 18.40
N ASN A 224 12.81 -11.71 18.84
CA ASN A 224 11.81 -12.64 19.36
C ASN A 224 10.39 -12.09 19.18
N LYS A 225 9.41 -12.99 19.21
CA LYS A 225 7.98 -12.67 19.19
C LYS A 225 7.22 -13.52 20.18
N ASP A 226 6.33 -12.88 20.93
CA ASP A 226 5.31 -13.54 21.73
C ASP A 226 3.95 -13.32 21.07
N ALA A 227 3.43 -14.37 20.44
CA ALA A 227 2.15 -14.31 19.75
C ALA A 227 0.94 -14.31 20.71
N VAL A 228 1.14 -14.75 21.96
CA VAL A 228 0.09 -14.75 22.98
C VAL A 228 -0.06 -13.37 23.58
N ALA A 229 1.08 -12.72 23.89
CA ALA A 229 1.09 -11.35 24.41
C ALA A 229 0.94 -10.28 23.31
N GLY A 230 1.16 -10.63 22.04
CA GLY A 230 1.13 -9.67 20.93
C GLY A 230 2.32 -8.70 20.95
N THR A 231 3.50 -9.17 21.40
CA THR A 231 4.71 -8.33 21.55
C THR A 231 5.91 -8.87 20.77
N LEU A 232 6.75 -7.98 20.26
CA LEU A 232 8.05 -8.26 19.65
C LEU A 232 9.17 -7.74 20.55
N VAL A 233 10.32 -8.39 20.49
CA VAL A 233 11.59 -7.84 20.97
C VAL A 233 12.39 -7.41 19.75
N ILE A 234 12.64 -6.11 19.62
CA ILE A 234 13.43 -5.53 18.54
C ILE A 234 14.70 -4.88 19.08
N ASP A 235 15.73 -4.79 18.25
CA ASP A 235 16.89 -3.93 18.53
C ASP A 235 16.67 -2.55 17.93
N LEU A 236 16.66 -1.50 18.77
CA LEU A 236 16.44 -0.10 18.34
C LEU A 236 17.70 0.59 17.80
N GLY A 237 18.87 -0.07 17.84
CA GLY A 237 20.18 0.50 17.46
C GLY A 237 20.78 -0.12 16.21
#